data_AF-A0A960K6B2-F1
#
_entry.id   AF-A0A960K6B2-F1
#
_cell.length_a   1.000
_cell.length_b   1.000
_cell.length_c   1.000
_cell.angle_alpha   90.00
_cell.angle_beta   90.00
_cell.angle_gamma   90.00
#
_symmetry.space_group_name_H-M   'P 1'
#
loop_
_entity.id
_entity.type
_entity.pdbx_description
1 polymer ?
#
loop_
_entity_poly.entity_id
_entity_poly.type
_entity_poly.pdbx_seq_one_letter_code
_entity_poly.pdbx_strand_id
1 'polypeptide(L)'
;PLAGGRTSIGVVYNKELFGLPGEGDRPERYQHFVRQHPGLRELLADAEMDETPSTFSHLPYRSRRYMDRGWALLGDAAAFMDPFYSPGLDHASMSVFATALILRRDLSGEADETALDGAVAAHNAAFAQSYDRWISALYEGKYEILGDAELTTCAFLVDTALYYLGVVTQVYRDLEQIKNPTFGLPIPHTRIAYGIMRIFNRRMLRLARLRRQAGTYGRRNVEWRVLSKAFGLGSGSLGPLMRGLRLWARLEVEGVFSRLRTGRVDSSARVPAPAP
;
A
#
# COMPACT_ATOMS: atom_id res chain seq x y z
N PRO A 1 -3.42 7.45 16.94
CA PRO A 1 -3.81 7.72 18.34
C PRO A 1 -3.89 6.41 19.13
N LEU A 2 -3.39 6.41 20.35
CA LEU A 2 -3.39 5.29 21.30
C LEU A 2 -4.10 5.73 22.59
N ALA A 3 -4.32 4.78 23.51
CA ALA A 3 -4.91 5.08 24.81
C ALA A 3 -4.01 6.03 25.64
N GLY A 4 -4.61 6.80 26.55
CA GLY A 4 -3.87 7.64 27.50
C GLY A 4 -3.19 8.87 26.88
N GLY A 5 -3.72 9.41 25.77
CA GLY A 5 -3.15 10.60 25.12
C GLY A 5 -1.91 10.34 24.25
N ARG A 6 -1.47 9.08 24.13
CA ARG A 6 -0.29 8.69 23.35
C ARG A 6 -0.59 8.66 21.85
N THR A 7 0.42 8.95 21.02
CA THR A 7 0.32 8.82 19.56
C THR A 7 1.58 8.20 18.97
N SER A 8 1.43 7.07 18.28
CA SER A 8 2.52 6.46 17.51
C SER A 8 2.79 7.24 16.22
N ILE A 9 4.05 7.58 15.96
CA ILE A 9 4.50 8.33 14.78
C ILE A 9 5.67 7.60 14.14
N GLY A 10 5.50 7.16 12.89
CA GLY A 10 6.55 6.52 12.12
C GLY A 10 6.89 7.31 10.86
N VAL A 11 8.18 7.35 10.51
CA VAL A 11 8.65 7.87 9.22
C VAL A 11 9.06 6.68 8.36
N VAL A 12 8.35 6.48 7.25
CA VAL A 12 8.59 5.37 6.31
C VAL A 12 8.95 5.96 4.96
N TYR A 13 10.01 5.44 4.35
CA TYR A 13 10.57 6.02 3.13
C TYR A 13 11.31 4.99 2.29
N ASN A 14 11.32 5.23 0.97
CA ASN A 14 12.21 4.56 0.05
C ASN A 14 13.60 5.21 0.13
N LYS A 15 14.62 4.42 0.52
CA LYS A 15 16.02 4.87 0.67
C LYS A 15 16.66 5.38 -0.63
N GLU A 16 16.14 4.96 -1.78
CA GLU A 16 16.60 5.44 -3.10
C GLU A 16 16.08 6.85 -3.42
N LEU A 17 14.97 7.26 -2.79
CA LEU A 17 14.32 8.56 -3.03
C LEU A 17 14.57 9.56 -1.90
N PHE A 18 14.83 9.07 -0.70
CA PHE A 18 14.92 9.89 0.51
C PHE A 18 15.88 9.27 1.52
N GLY A 19 16.72 10.11 2.11
CA GLY A 19 17.50 9.79 3.31
C GLY A 19 17.09 10.72 4.43
N LEU A 20 16.98 10.20 5.65
CA LEU A 20 16.67 11.01 6.83
C LEU A 20 17.75 12.10 6.99
N PRO A 21 17.45 13.41 6.86
CA PRO A 21 18.47 14.45 6.89
C PRO A 21 19.01 14.69 8.31
N GLY A 22 20.09 15.46 8.41
CA GLY A 22 20.69 15.88 9.68
C GLY A 22 21.90 15.06 10.13
N GLU A 23 22.64 15.63 11.08
CA GLU A 23 23.77 15.01 11.78
C GLU A 23 23.30 14.36 13.09
N GLY A 24 24.16 13.56 13.73
CA GLY A 24 23.84 12.86 14.98
C GLY A 24 23.30 11.45 14.77
N ASP A 25 22.79 10.86 15.85
CA ASP A 25 22.25 9.50 15.83
C ASP A 25 20.87 9.45 15.14
N ARG A 26 20.37 8.22 14.87
CA ARG A 26 19.08 8.07 14.16
C ARG A 26 17.89 8.65 14.94
N PRO A 27 17.74 8.39 16.26
CA PRO A 27 16.72 9.03 17.08
C PRO A 27 16.70 10.56 16.98
N GLU A 28 17.86 11.21 17.09
CA GLU A 28 17.99 12.67 17.00
C GLU A 28 17.56 13.17 15.62
N ARG A 29 18.04 12.53 14.55
CA ARG A 29 17.67 12.88 13.17
C ARG A 29 16.18 12.69 12.92
N TYR A 30 15.57 11.64 13.46
CA TYR A 30 14.12 11.41 13.37
C TYR A 30 13.35 12.52 14.08
N GLN A 31 13.72 12.83 15.33
CA GLN A 31 13.04 13.85 16.12
C GLN A 31 13.16 15.21 15.46
N HIS A 32 14.36 15.54 14.98
CA HIS A 32 14.62 16.74 14.22
C HIS A 32 13.69 16.79 13.01
N PHE A 33 13.74 15.78 12.13
CA PHE A 33 12.93 15.69 10.91
C PHE A 33 11.43 15.86 11.16
N VAL A 34 10.86 15.14 12.13
CA VAL A 34 9.44 15.23 12.47
C VAL A 34 9.05 16.66 12.88
N ARG A 35 9.88 17.33 13.69
CA ARG A 35 9.61 18.70 14.17
C ARG A 35 9.84 19.79 13.13
N GLN A 36 10.51 19.52 12.00
CA GLN A 36 10.68 20.50 10.92
C GLN A 36 9.39 20.73 10.12
N HIS A 37 8.50 19.73 10.08
CA HIS A 37 7.29 19.79 9.27
C HIS A 37 6.26 20.68 9.95
N PRO A 38 5.79 21.77 9.32
CA PRO A 38 4.93 22.75 9.99
C PRO A 38 3.69 22.15 10.65
N GLY A 39 2.99 21.25 9.95
CA GLY A 39 1.79 20.59 10.49
C GLY A 39 2.08 19.63 11.65
N LEU A 40 3.20 18.88 11.60
CA LEU A 40 3.58 18.01 12.71
C LEU A 40 4.10 18.84 13.90
N ARG A 41 4.83 19.93 13.65
CA ARG A 41 5.30 20.83 14.70
C ARG A 41 4.14 21.43 15.51
N GLU A 42 3.05 21.81 14.83
CA GLU A 42 1.83 22.28 15.49
C GLU A 42 1.15 21.15 16.29
N LEU A 43 0.96 19.98 15.67
CA LEU A 43 0.31 18.83 16.33
C LEU A 43 1.12 18.25 17.51
N LEU A 44 2.43 18.49 17.55
CA LEU A 44 3.37 17.92 18.52
C LEU A 44 3.98 18.98 19.44
N ALA A 45 3.42 20.19 19.49
CA ALA A 45 3.99 21.31 20.25
C ALA A 45 4.21 20.97 21.74
N ASP A 46 3.23 20.32 22.34
CA ASP A 46 3.25 19.88 23.75
C ASP A 46 3.50 18.37 23.90
N ALA A 47 3.90 17.69 22.83
CA ALA A 47 4.11 16.25 22.84
C ALA A 47 5.53 15.91 23.31
N GLU A 48 5.61 15.03 24.30
CA GLU A 48 6.86 14.42 24.76
C GLU A 48 7.05 13.05 24.12
N MET A 49 8.30 12.74 23.79
CA MET A 49 8.67 11.42 23.27
C MET A 49 8.94 10.50 24.46
N ASP A 50 8.08 9.51 24.66
CA ASP A 50 8.13 8.59 25.80
C ASP A 50 8.86 7.27 25.48
N GLU A 51 9.26 7.05 24.23
CA GLU A 51 9.98 5.86 23.77
C GLU A 51 11.11 6.21 22.79
N THR A 52 12.20 5.43 22.82
CA THR A 52 13.28 5.55 21.83
C THR A 52 12.82 5.02 20.46
N PRO A 53 12.98 5.78 19.36
CA PRO A 53 12.57 5.34 18.03
C PRO A 53 13.28 4.04 17.59
N SER A 54 12.49 3.03 17.25
CA SER A 54 12.98 1.81 16.61
C SER A 54 13.17 2.01 15.12
N THR A 55 14.17 1.35 14.52
CA THR A 55 14.41 1.38 13.08
C THR A 55 14.35 -0.02 12.49
N PHE A 56 13.55 -0.18 11.43
CA PHE A 56 13.47 -1.39 10.63
C PHE A 56 13.94 -1.11 9.21
N SER A 57 14.43 -2.13 8.50
CA SER A 57 14.94 -2.02 7.13
C SER A 57 14.65 -3.29 6.37
N HIS A 58 14.56 -3.18 5.04
CA HIS A 58 14.22 -4.31 4.16
C HIS A 58 12.89 -4.98 4.57
N LEU A 59 11.90 -4.13 4.86
CA LEU A 59 10.60 -4.57 5.36
C LEU A 59 9.87 -5.56 4.43
N PRO A 60 9.82 -5.40 3.10
CA PRO A 60 9.05 -6.30 2.26
C PRO A 60 9.71 -7.69 2.17
N TYR A 61 9.00 -8.74 2.60
CA TYR A 61 9.40 -10.14 2.43
C TYR A 61 8.17 -11.07 2.39
N ARG A 62 8.38 -12.27 1.84
CA ARG A 62 7.47 -13.40 2.04
C ARG A 62 8.22 -14.72 2.07
N SER A 63 7.67 -15.66 2.82
CA SER A 63 8.05 -17.06 2.82
C SER A 63 7.69 -17.73 1.50
N ARG A 64 8.43 -18.79 1.16
CA ARG A 64 8.12 -19.63 -0.02
C ARG A 64 6.89 -20.52 0.22
N ARG A 65 6.70 -20.95 1.48
CA ARG A 65 5.55 -21.71 1.95
C ARG A 65 5.03 -21.07 3.23
N TYR A 66 3.72 -21.00 3.34
CA TYR A 66 2.98 -20.57 4.52
C TYR A 66 2.63 -21.75 5.43
N MET A 67 2.49 -22.96 4.87
CA MET A 67 2.08 -24.14 5.62
C MET A 67 2.66 -25.40 5.00
N ASP A 68 2.89 -26.41 5.85
CA ASP A 68 3.12 -27.80 5.47
C ASP A 68 2.66 -28.73 6.60
N ARG A 69 2.82 -30.05 6.44
CA ARG A 69 2.53 -31.01 7.50
C ARG A 69 3.30 -30.64 8.77
N GLY A 70 2.55 -30.43 9.86
CA GLY A 70 3.10 -30.14 11.20
C GLY A 70 3.48 -28.69 11.49
N TRP A 71 3.31 -27.75 10.56
CA TRP A 71 3.59 -26.33 10.85
C TRP A 71 2.84 -25.34 9.93
N ALA A 72 2.64 -24.13 10.43
CA ALA A 72 2.14 -22.99 9.67
C ALA A 72 2.78 -21.68 10.12
N LEU A 73 2.97 -20.75 9.18
CA LEU A 73 3.40 -19.38 9.37
C LEU A 73 2.19 -18.47 9.16
N LEU A 74 1.99 -17.54 10.10
CA LEU A 74 0.80 -16.67 10.13
C LEU A 74 1.25 -15.21 10.22
N GLY A 75 0.49 -14.31 9.57
CA GLY A 75 0.78 -12.88 9.53
C GLY A 75 2.22 -12.58 9.16
N ASP A 76 2.88 -11.74 9.95
CA ASP A 76 4.25 -11.32 9.72
C ASP A 76 5.25 -12.49 9.69
N ALA A 77 5.01 -13.60 10.41
CA ALA A 77 5.88 -14.77 10.30
C ALA A 77 5.92 -15.36 8.87
N ALA A 78 4.88 -15.10 8.07
CA ALA A 78 4.81 -15.54 6.68
C ALA A 78 5.18 -14.43 5.70
N ALA A 79 4.71 -13.20 5.89
CA ALA A 79 5.03 -12.09 4.99
C ALA A 79 4.75 -10.71 5.59
N PHE A 80 5.50 -9.72 5.13
CA PHE A 80 5.27 -8.30 5.39
C PHE A 80 5.51 -7.50 4.11
N MET A 81 4.75 -6.42 3.88
CA MET A 81 4.90 -5.56 2.69
C MET A 81 5.36 -4.15 3.08
N ASP A 82 4.41 -3.30 3.43
CA ASP A 82 4.61 -1.90 3.79
C ASP A 82 3.48 -1.48 4.74
N PRO A 83 3.74 -0.61 5.74
CA PRO A 83 2.70 -0.15 6.67
C PRO A 83 1.70 0.86 6.03
N PHE A 84 2.00 1.42 4.86
CA PHE A 84 1.08 2.26 4.11
C PHE A 84 -0.22 1.49 3.81
N TYR A 85 -1.38 2.11 4.04
CA TYR A 85 -2.70 1.47 4.03
C TYR A 85 -2.93 0.33 5.07
N SER A 86 -1.99 0.07 5.98
CA SER A 86 -2.17 -0.88 7.10
C SER A 86 -2.63 -2.30 6.72
N PRO A 87 -2.07 -2.96 5.67
CA PRO A 87 -2.53 -4.27 5.22
C PRO A 87 -2.18 -5.43 6.17
N GLY A 88 -1.30 -5.21 7.15
CA GLY A 88 -0.71 -6.28 7.97
C GLY A 88 -1.74 -7.03 8.81
N LEU A 89 -2.67 -6.33 9.46
CA LEU A 89 -3.71 -6.97 10.28
C LEU A 89 -4.72 -7.74 9.44
N ASP A 90 -5.04 -7.27 8.23
CA ASP A 90 -5.86 -8.02 7.28
C ASP A 90 -5.15 -9.32 6.90
N HIS A 91 -3.87 -9.25 6.52
CA HIS A 91 -3.07 -10.42 6.17
C HIS A 91 -2.97 -11.43 7.32
N ALA A 92 -2.72 -10.94 8.54
CA ALA A 92 -2.69 -11.77 9.74
C ALA A 92 -4.04 -12.46 9.97
N SER A 93 -5.15 -11.71 9.90
CA SER A 93 -6.49 -12.26 10.10
C SER A 93 -6.85 -13.31 9.05
N MET A 94 -6.55 -13.03 7.77
CA MET A 94 -6.82 -13.94 6.66
C MET A 94 -6.01 -15.23 6.77
N SER A 95 -4.70 -15.13 7.05
CA SER A 95 -3.82 -16.30 7.20
C SER A 95 -4.22 -17.16 8.40
N VAL A 96 -4.46 -16.55 9.57
CA VAL A 96 -4.95 -17.26 10.76
C VAL A 96 -6.24 -18.01 10.47
N PHE A 97 -7.23 -17.34 9.88
CA PHE A 97 -8.53 -17.96 9.63
C PHE A 97 -8.46 -19.08 8.59
N ALA A 98 -7.77 -18.85 7.47
CA ALA A 98 -7.61 -19.86 6.42
C ALA A 98 -6.87 -21.10 6.94
N THR A 99 -5.83 -20.92 7.75
CA THR A 99 -5.10 -22.01 8.39
C THR A 99 -5.97 -22.75 9.40
N ALA A 100 -6.73 -22.04 10.24
CA ALA A 100 -7.61 -22.66 11.23
C ALA A 100 -8.68 -23.56 10.58
N LEU A 101 -9.19 -23.21 9.40
CA LEU A 101 -10.13 -24.06 8.65
C LEU A 101 -9.50 -25.38 8.19
N ILE A 102 -8.22 -25.36 7.77
CA ILE A 102 -7.51 -26.57 7.36
C ILE A 102 -7.23 -27.44 8.58
N LEU A 103 -6.74 -26.85 9.68
CA LEU A 103 -6.49 -27.54 10.94
C LEU A 103 -7.77 -28.19 11.50
N ARG A 104 -8.91 -27.50 11.41
CA ARG A 104 -10.19 -28.06 11.86
C ARG A 104 -10.56 -29.33 11.10
N ARG A 105 -10.34 -29.36 9.77
CA ARG A 105 -10.64 -30.52 8.93
C ARG A 105 -9.71 -31.70 9.18
N ASP A 106 -8.45 -31.41 9.47
CA ASP A 106 -7.44 -32.40 9.87
C ASP A 106 -7.85 -33.03 11.21
N LEU A 107 -8.10 -32.20 12.23
CA LEU A 107 -8.43 -32.66 13.58
C LEU A 107 -9.78 -33.37 13.70
N SER A 108 -10.75 -33.08 12.82
CA SER A 108 -12.05 -33.76 12.83
C SER A 108 -12.05 -35.10 12.08
N GLY A 109 -10.99 -35.42 11.34
CA GLY A 109 -10.94 -36.60 10.47
C GLY A 109 -11.88 -36.52 9.27
N GLU A 110 -12.39 -35.33 8.94
CA GLU A 110 -13.29 -35.10 7.79
C GLU A 110 -12.57 -35.12 6.43
N ALA A 111 -11.24 -35.08 6.43
CA ALA A 111 -10.42 -35.07 5.23
C ALA A 111 -9.38 -36.18 5.28
N ASP A 112 -9.24 -36.92 4.19
CA ASP A 112 -8.10 -37.82 4.01
C ASP A 112 -6.81 -37.01 3.72
N GLU A 113 -5.67 -37.71 3.73
CA GLU A 113 -4.37 -37.08 3.48
C GLU A 113 -4.30 -36.35 2.13
N THR A 114 -4.96 -36.88 1.09
CA THR A 114 -4.95 -36.28 -0.24
C THR A 114 -5.69 -34.95 -0.25
N ALA A 115 -6.85 -34.89 0.42
CA ALA A 115 -7.63 -33.67 0.56
C ALA A 115 -6.90 -32.62 1.39
N LEU A 116 -6.17 -33.02 2.44
CA LEU A 116 -5.34 -32.13 3.26
C LEU A 116 -4.17 -31.57 2.46
N ASP A 117 -3.41 -32.42 1.75
CA ASP A 117 -2.30 -31.99 0.90
C ASP A 117 -2.77 -31.01 -0.19
N GLY A 118 -3.93 -31.26 -0.78
CA GLY A 118 -4.57 -30.36 -1.74
C GLY A 118 -4.94 -29.00 -1.11
N ALA A 119 -5.46 -29.00 0.12
CA ALA A 119 -5.81 -27.77 0.83
C ALA A 119 -4.56 -26.95 1.21
N VAL A 120 -3.48 -27.60 1.65
CA VAL A 120 -2.18 -26.98 1.93
C VAL A 120 -1.58 -26.36 0.67
N ALA A 121 -1.60 -27.09 -0.45
CA ALA A 121 -1.11 -26.58 -1.73
C ALA A 121 -1.91 -25.37 -2.20
N ALA A 122 -3.24 -25.42 -2.11
CA ALA A 122 -4.12 -24.31 -2.47
C ALA A 122 -3.90 -23.08 -1.58
N HIS A 123 -3.74 -23.29 -0.27
CA HIS A 123 -3.42 -22.22 0.69
C HIS A 123 -2.10 -21.53 0.33
N ASN A 124 -1.02 -22.29 0.17
CA ASN A 124 0.29 -21.76 -0.21
C ASN A 124 0.23 -20.97 -1.53
N ALA A 125 -0.44 -21.51 -2.55
CA ALA A 125 -0.59 -20.85 -3.84
C ALA A 125 -1.38 -19.53 -3.73
N ALA A 126 -2.49 -19.53 -2.98
CA ALA A 126 -3.34 -18.36 -2.84
C ALA A 126 -2.64 -17.21 -2.10
N PHE A 127 -1.94 -17.50 -1.00
CA PHE A 127 -1.24 -16.49 -0.22
C PHE A 127 0.00 -15.94 -0.94
N ALA A 128 0.79 -16.80 -1.60
CA ALA A 128 1.92 -16.34 -2.41
C ALA A 128 1.44 -15.45 -3.58
N GLN A 129 0.38 -15.87 -4.28
CA GLN A 129 -0.21 -15.09 -5.36
C GLN A 129 -0.80 -13.76 -4.87
N SER A 130 -1.46 -13.77 -3.70
CA SER A 130 -1.99 -12.57 -3.08
C SER A 130 -0.90 -11.54 -2.82
N TYR A 131 0.19 -11.95 -2.15
CA TYR A 131 1.33 -11.08 -1.87
C TYR A 131 1.90 -10.47 -3.15
N ASP A 132 2.26 -11.30 -4.14
CA ASP A 132 2.92 -10.85 -5.37
C ASP A 132 2.02 -9.90 -6.19
N ARG A 133 0.71 -10.15 -6.19
CA ARG A 133 -0.25 -9.29 -6.88
C ARG A 133 -0.52 -8.00 -6.12
N TRP A 134 -0.63 -8.06 -4.81
CA TRP A 134 -0.91 -6.87 -3.98
C TRP A 134 0.27 -5.90 -4.00
N ILE A 135 1.49 -6.40 -3.82
CA ILE A 135 2.70 -5.57 -3.88
C ILE A 135 2.87 -4.90 -5.26
N SER A 136 2.69 -5.66 -6.35
CA SER A 136 2.88 -5.13 -7.71
C SER A 136 1.75 -4.22 -8.19
N ALA A 137 0.52 -4.44 -7.73
CA ALA A 137 -0.61 -3.59 -8.10
C ALA A 137 -0.67 -2.30 -7.29
N LEU A 138 -0.29 -2.36 -6.01
CA LEU A 138 -0.53 -1.27 -5.07
C LEU A 138 0.74 -0.58 -4.59
N TYR A 139 1.83 -1.27 -4.25
CA TYR A 139 2.96 -0.68 -3.53
C TYR A 139 4.16 -0.32 -4.41
N GLU A 140 4.44 -1.09 -5.46
CA GLU A 140 5.57 -0.84 -6.35
C GLU A 140 5.51 0.59 -6.94
N GLY A 141 6.57 1.37 -6.70
CA GLY A 141 6.68 2.76 -7.15
C GLY A 141 5.77 3.76 -6.44
N LYS A 142 4.99 3.35 -5.41
CA LYS A 142 4.03 4.24 -4.73
C LYS A 142 4.71 5.47 -4.12
N TYR A 143 5.90 5.32 -3.53
CA TYR A 143 6.66 6.45 -2.96
C TYR A 143 7.07 7.52 -3.99
N GLU A 144 7.18 7.17 -5.29
CA GLU A 144 7.39 8.18 -6.35
C GLU A 144 6.13 9.03 -6.61
N ILE A 145 4.95 8.57 -6.17
CA ILE A 145 3.65 9.22 -6.34
C ILE A 145 3.35 10.11 -5.13
N LEU A 146 3.70 9.66 -3.91
CA LEU A 146 3.29 10.27 -2.63
C LEU A 146 3.75 11.72 -2.41
N GLY A 147 4.79 12.16 -3.11
CA GLY A 147 5.29 13.54 -2.99
C GLY A 147 4.55 14.57 -3.87
N ASP A 148 3.56 14.15 -4.67
CA ASP A 148 2.70 15.06 -5.44
C ASP A 148 1.27 14.96 -4.92
N ALA A 149 0.74 16.08 -4.42
CA ALA A 149 -0.54 16.10 -3.71
C ALA A 149 -1.73 15.69 -4.59
N GLU A 150 -1.73 16.04 -5.89
CA GLU A 150 -2.80 15.65 -6.81
C GLU A 150 -2.75 14.15 -7.09
N LEU A 151 -1.55 13.63 -7.34
CA LEU A 151 -1.36 12.21 -7.62
C LEU A 151 -1.66 11.35 -6.39
N THR A 152 -1.23 11.78 -5.21
CA THR A 152 -1.48 11.13 -3.93
C THR A 152 -2.97 11.09 -3.62
N THR A 153 -3.67 12.20 -3.83
CA THR A 153 -5.13 12.26 -3.63
C THR A 153 -5.85 11.31 -4.57
N CYS A 154 -5.46 11.27 -5.84
CA CYS A 154 -6.02 10.35 -6.82
C CYS A 154 -5.82 8.89 -6.39
N ALA A 155 -4.57 8.52 -6.04
CA ALA A 155 -4.24 7.18 -5.56
C ALA A 155 -5.05 6.82 -4.31
N PHE A 156 -5.09 7.70 -3.30
CA PHE A 156 -5.86 7.49 -2.07
C PHE A 156 -7.33 7.22 -2.34
N LEU A 157 -7.98 8.02 -3.19
CA LEU A 157 -9.40 7.86 -3.51
C LEU A 157 -9.70 6.55 -4.25
N VAL A 158 -8.89 6.21 -5.25
CA VAL A 158 -9.11 5.02 -6.07
C VAL A 158 -8.75 3.75 -5.30
N ASP A 159 -7.55 3.70 -4.71
CA ASP A 159 -7.03 2.53 -3.98
C ASP A 159 -7.96 2.18 -2.80
N THR A 160 -8.32 3.17 -1.98
CA THR A 160 -9.17 2.95 -0.81
C THR A 160 -10.59 2.55 -1.21
N ALA A 161 -11.17 3.17 -2.25
CA ALA A 161 -12.50 2.78 -2.70
C ALA A 161 -12.54 1.34 -3.24
N LEU A 162 -11.52 0.94 -4.01
CA LEU A 162 -11.41 -0.42 -4.52
C LEU A 162 -11.18 -1.44 -3.40
N TYR A 163 -10.42 -1.08 -2.36
CA TYR A 163 -10.28 -1.89 -1.15
C TYR A 163 -11.63 -2.10 -0.45
N TYR A 164 -12.42 -1.04 -0.25
CA TYR A 164 -13.74 -1.18 0.38
C TYR A 164 -14.72 -2.01 -0.46
N LEU A 165 -14.71 -1.86 -1.78
CA LEU A 165 -15.58 -2.61 -2.68
C LEU A 165 -15.17 -4.09 -2.79
N GLY A 166 -13.87 -4.34 -2.94
CA GLY A 166 -13.32 -5.65 -3.28
C GLY A 166 -12.92 -6.51 -2.08
N VAL A 167 -12.62 -5.91 -0.93
CA VAL A 167 -12.16 -6.62 0.27
C VAL A 167 -13.18 -6.45 1.40
N VAL A 168 -13.35 -5.23 1.91
CA VAL A 168 -14.16 -4.97 3.11
C VAL A 168 -15.62 -5.41 2.91
N THR A 169 -16.25 -5.00 1.81
CA THR A 169 -17.66 -5.34 1.54
C THR A 169 -17.88 -6.86 1.43
N GLN A 170 -16.87 -7.62 0.96
CA GLN A 170 -17.02 -9.07 0.83
C GLN A 170 -17.03 -9.74 2.21
N VAL A 171 -16.10 -9.38 3.09
CA VAL A 171 -16.02 -9.91 4.47
C VAL A 171 -17.24 -9.52 5.29
N TYR A 172 -17.77 -8.31 5.13
CA TYR A 172 -18.98 -7.88 5.84
C TYR A 172 -20.27 -8.57 5.35
N ARG A 173 -20.30 -9.04 4.10
CA ARG A 173 -21.44 -9.81 3.57
C ARG A 173 -21.38 -11.26 3.98
N ASP A 174 -20.18 -11.82 4.02
CA ASP A 174 -19.93 -13.20 4.37
C ASP A 174 -18.57 -13.28 5.08
N LEU A 175 -18.62 -13.53 6.40
CA LEU A 175 -17.42 -13.60 7.23
C LEU A 175 -16.46 -14.71 6.78
N GLU A 176 -16.95 -15.77 6.12
CA GLU A 176 -16.07 -16.82 5.61
C GLU A 176 -15.12 -16.31 4.52
N GLN A 177 -15.44 -15.20 3.86
CA GLN A 177 -14.57 -14.61 2.84
C GLN A 177 -13.22 -14.17 3.39
N ILE A 178 -13.08 -14.03 4.71
CA ILE A 178 -11.79 -13.75 5.35
C ILE A 178 -10.75 -14.85 5.07
N LYS A 179 -11.16 -16.08 4.71
CA LYS A 179 -10.22 -17.16 4.31
C LYS A 179 -9.51 -16.88 2.97
N ASN A 180 -10.02 -15.94 2.18
CA ASN A 180 -9.56 -15.67 0.83
C ASN A 180 -8.62 -14.45 0.82
N PRO A 181 -7.30 -14.63 0.65
CA PRO A 181 -6.38 -13.51 0.62
C PRO A 181 -6.59 -12.67 -0.65
N THR A 182 -6.38 -11.35 -0.54
CA THR A 182 -6.68 -10.39 -1.61
C THR A 182 -5.99 -10.75 -2.92
N PHE A 183 -6.74 -10.90 -4.02
CA PHE A 183 -6.24 -11.37 -5.32
C PHE A 183 -5.61 -12.77 -5.34
N GLY A 184 -5.71 -13.55 -4.26
CA GLY A 184 -5.09 -14.87 -4.16
C GLY A 184 -5.85 -15.99 -4.88
N LEU A 185 -7.16 -15.83 -5.09
CA LEU A 185 -7.95 -16.86 -5.76
C LEU A 185 -7.68 -16.91 -7.27
N PRO A 186 -7.61 -18.12 -7.88
CA PRO A 186 -7.36 -18.30 -9.31
C PRO A 186 -8.63 -18.12 -10.17
N ILE A 187 -9.44 -17.10 -9.89
CA ILE A 187 -10.70 -16.83 -10.59
C ILE A 187 -10.58 -15.63 -11.55
N PRO A 188 -11.40 -15.54 -12.62
CA PRO A 188 -11.30 -14.43 -13.58
C PRO A 188 -11.46 -13.04 -12.94
N HIS A 189 -12.37 -12.90 -11.98
CA HIS A 189 -12.66 -11.63 -11.32
C HIS A 189 -11.43 -11.04 -10.60
N THR A 190 -10.68 -11.85 -9.85
CA THR A 190 -9.47 -11.39 -9.15
C THR A 190 -8.38 -10.99 -10.13
N ARG A 191 -8.23 -11.70 -11.26
CA ARG A 191 -7.26 -11.36 -12.32
C ARG A 191 -7.59 -10.04 -13.00
N ILE A 192 -8.87 -9.79 -13.29
CA ILE A 192 -9.32 -8.54 -13.91
C ILE A 192 -9.10 -7.38 -12.95
N ALA A 193 -9.55 -7.50 -11.70
CA ALA A 193 -9.38 -6.45 -10.69
C ALA A 193 -7.89 -6.14 -10.43
N TYR A 194 -7.05 -7.17 -10.29
CA TYR A 194 -5.59 -7.02 -10.23
C TYR A 194 -5.03 -6.25 -11.43
N GLY A 195 -5.43 -6.64 -12.65
CA GLY A 195 -4.96 -6.00 -13.88
C GLY A 195 -5.31 -4.51 -13.94
N ILE A 196 -6.55 -4.16 -13.57
CA ILE A 196 -7.02 -2.77 -13.53
C ILE A 196 -6.18 -1.96 -12.53
N MET A 197 -6.02 -2.45 -11.29
CA MET A 197 -5.24 -1.75 -10.26
C MET A 197 -3.77 -1.60 -10.67
N ARG A 198 -3.18 -2.64 -11.26
CA ARG A 198 -1.80 -2.58 -11.76
C ARG A 198 -1.64 -1.57 -12.89
N ILE A 199 -2.58 -1.50 -13.83
CA ILE A 199 -2.56 -0.50 -14.90
C ILE A 199 -2.67 0.90 -14.29
N PHE A 200 -3.62 1.12 -13.39
CA PHE A 200 -3.80 2.39 -12.70
C PHE A 200 -2.51 2.83 -12.00
N ASN A 201 -1.90 1.99 -11.18
CA ASN A 201 -0.66 2.32 -10.46
C ASN A 201 0.50 2.63 -11.42
N ARG A 202 0.70 1.82 -12.47
CA ARG A 202 1.71 2.10 -13.50
C ARG A 202 1.49 3.43 -14.22
N ARG A 203 0.23 3.79 -14.47
CA ARG A 203 -0.13 5.07 -15.09
C ARG A 203 0.17 6.25 -14.16
N MET A 204 -0.19 6.14 -12.89
CA MET A 204 0.12 7.14 -11.87
C MET A 204 1.63 7.34 -11.71
N LEU A 205 2.40 6.25 -11.67
CA LEU A 205 3.86 6.29 -11.64
C LEU A 205 4.44 7.00 -12.88
N ARG A 206 3.90 6.72 -14.07
CA ARG A 206 4.31 7.38 -15.31
C ARG A 206 4.03 8.89 -15.25
N LEU A 207 2.89 9.30 -14.69
CA LEU A 207 2.56 10.72 -14.49
C LEU A 207 3.51 11.41 -13.51
N ALA A 208 3.85 10.75 -12.40
CA ALA A 208 4.83 11.27 -11.45
C ALA A 208 6.19 11.55 -12.12
N ARG A 209 6.70 10.59 -12.88
CA ARG A 209 7.97 10.73 -13.61
C ARG A 209 7.94 11.83 -14.65
N LEU A 210 6.85 11.96 -15.41
CA LEU A 210 6.67 13.07 -16.35
C LEU A 210 6.68 14.42 -15.65
N ARG A 211 5.96 14.55 -14.53
CA ARG A 211 5.92 15.79 -13.77
C ARG A 211 7.29 16.15 -13.22
N ARG A 212 8.10 15.17 -12.79
CA ARG A 212 9.49 15.40 -12.38
C ARG A 212 10.35 15.91 -13.52
N GLN A 213 10.28 15.26 -14.69
CA GLN A 213 11.00 15.69 -15.90
C GLN A 213 10.61 17.11 -16.34
N ALA A 214 9.33 17.45 -16.21
CA ALA A 214 8.81 18.77 -16.56
C ALA A 214 9.01 19.84 -15.44
N GLY A 215 9.60 19.49 -14.29
CA GLY A 215 9.75 20.40 -13.15
C GLY A 215 8.44 20.82 -12.49
N THR A 216 7.36 20.06 -12.68
CA THR A 216 6.00 20.36 -12.18
C THR A 216 5.53 19.42 -11.07
N TYR A 217 6.38 18.48 -10.65
CA TYR A 217 6.07 17.57 -9.56
C TYR A 217 5.86 18.32 -8.25
N GLY A 218 4.71 18.10 -7.60
CA GLY A 218 4.39 18.75 -6.34
C GLY A 218 4.01 20.24 -6.45
N ARG A 219 3.78 20.76 -7.67
CA ARG A 219 3.43 22.18 -7.93
C ARG A 219 2.19 22.70 -7.16
N ARG A 220 1.37 21.81 -6.61
CA ARG A 220 0.15 22.15 -5.84
C ARG A 220 0.28 21.84 -4.33
N ASN A 221 1.42 21.32 -3.84
CA ASN A 221 1.50 20.74 -2.50
C ASN A 221 1.12 21.68 -1.35
N VAL A 222 1.39 22.99 -1.46
CA VAL A 222 1.19 23.96 -0.36
C VAL A 222 -0.30 24.22 -0.09
N GLU A 223 -1.11 24.39 -1.13
CA GLU A 223 -2.53 24.79 -1.00
C GLU A 223 -3.51 23.66 -1.33
N TRP A 224 -2.99 22.46 -1.62
CA TRP A 224 -3.84 21.35 -2.01
C TRP A 224 -4.61 20.81 -0.81
N ARG A 225 -5.94 20.98 -0.85
CA ARG A 225 -6.84 20.45 0.15
C ARG A 225 -8.01 19.73 -0.51
N VAL A 226 -8.14 18.44 -0.20
CA VAL A 226 -9.28 17.63 -0.65
C VAL A 226 -9.91 16.94 0.55
N LEU A 227 -11.12 17.38 0.90
CA LEU A 227 -11.98 16.67 1.84
C LEU A 227 -12.79 15.62 1.07
N SER A 228 -12.67 14.36 1.47
CA SER A 228 -13.51 13.27 0.94
C SER A 228 -14.58 12.91 1.96
N LYS A 229 -15.73 12.43 1.47
CA LYS A 229 -16.68 11.69 2.32
C LYS A 229 -16.02 10.38 2.77
N ALA A 230 -16.49 9.84 3.90
CA ALA A 230 -16.06 8.54 4.39
C ALA A 230 -16.32 7.46 3.33
N PHE A 231 -15.41 6.48 3.25
CA PHE A 231 -15.61 5.27 2.46
C PHE A 231 -16.59 4.37 3.21
N GLY A 232 -17.54 3.79 2.48
CA GLY A 232 -18.59 2.95 3.04
C GLY A 232 -18.74 1.64 2.29
N LEU A 233 -19.45 0.69 2.90
CA LEU A 233 -19.75 -0.60 2.30
C LEU A 233 -20.58 -0.44 1.02
N GLY A 234 -20.35 -1.32 0.04
CA GLY A 234 -21.08 -1.33 -1.22
C GLY A 234 -21.03 0.01 -1.96
N SER A 235 -22.20 0.58 -2.26
CA SER A 235 -22.31 1.83 -3.03
C SER A 235 -21.70 3.06 -2.34
N GLY A 236 -21.47 3.00 -1.03
CA GLY A 236 -20.85 4.09 -0.26
C GLY A 236 -19.46 4.50 -0.74
N SER A 237 -18.74 3.60 -1.43
CA SER A 237 -17.40 3.88 -1.98
C SER A 237 -17.40 4.32 -3.45
N LEU A 238 -18.55 4.28 -4.14
CA LEU A 238 -18.64 4.68 -5.55
C LEU A 238 -18.40 6.18 -5.76
N GLY A 239 -18.87 7.02 -4.83
CA GLY A 239 -18.65 8.48 -4.89
C GLY A 239 -17.16 8.85 -4.87
N PRO A 240 -16.40 8.44 -3.84
CA PRO A 240 -14.94 8.59 -3.79
C PRO A 240 -14.23 8.01 -5.02
N LEU A 241 -14.63 6.81 -5.46
CA LEU A 241 -14.07 6.18 -6.66
C LEU A 241 -14.22 7.06 -7.90
N MET A 242 -15.46 7.50 -8.20
CA MET A 242 -15.73 8.35 -9.36
C MET A 242 -14.99 9.69 -9.30
N ARG A 243 -14.82 10.25 -8.11
CA ARG A 243 -13.98 11.45 -7.93
C ARG A 243 -12.51 11.17 -8.26
N GLY A 244 -11.97 10.06 -7.76
CA GLY A 244 -10.61 9.61 -8.07
C GLY A 244 -10.41 9.38 -9.58
N LEU A 245 -11.35 8.70 -10.24
CA LEU A 245 -11.30 8.44 -11.67
C LEU A 245 -11.39 9.72 -12.52
N ARG A 246 -12.24 10.68 -12.14
CA ARG A 246 -12.30 12.00 -12.82
C ARG A 246 -11.00 12.78 -12.66
N LEU A 247 -10.42 12.75 -11.45
CA LEU A 247 -9.12 13.36 -11.20
C LEU A 247 -8.03 12.68 -12.04
N TRP A 248 -8.01 11.35 -12.08
CA TRP A 248 -7.09 10.59 -12.92
C TRP A 248 -7.21 10.98 -14.40
N ALA A 249 -8.43 11.02 -14.94
CA ALA A 249 -8.66 11.43 -16.33
C ALA A 249 -8.12 12.84 -16.62
N ARG A 250 -8.33 13.80 -15.72
CA ARG A 250 -7.76 15.15 -15.83
C ARG A 250 -6.23 15.11 -15.85
N LEU A 251 -5.62 14.38 -14.92
CA LEU A 251 -4.17 14.25 -14.79
C LEU A 251 -3.55 13.60 -16.04
N GLU A 252 -4.23 12.64 -16.65
CA GLU A 252 -3.79 12.01 -17.89
C GLU A 252 -3.81 12.98 -19.08
N VAL A 253 -4.88 13.76 -19.22
CA VAL A 253 -4.99 14.81 -20.25
C VAL A 253 -3.88 15.84 -20.07
N GLU A 254 -3.65 16.32 -18.84
CA GLU A 254 -2.53 17.22 -18.53
C GLU A 254 -1.17 16.59 -18.87
N GLY A 255 -0.98 15.31 -18.58
CA GLY A 255 0.23 14.55 -18.89
C GLY A 255 0.50 14.45 -20.39
N VAL A 256 -0.53 14.31 -21.22
CA VAL A 256 -0.41 14.34 -22.69
C VAL A 256 0.06 15.71 -23.16
N PHE A 257 -0.56 16.80 -22.68
CA PHE A 257 -0.15 18.16 -23.05
C PHE A 257 1.27 18.48 -22.58
N SER A 258 1.66 18.03 -21.38
CA SER A 258 3.02 18.21 -20.89
C SER A 258 4.04 17.52 -21.80
N ARG A 259 3.75 16.30 -22.29
CA ARG A 259 4.63 15.61 -23.25
C ARG A 259 4.76 16.33 -24.58
N LEU A 260 3.65 16.87 -25.09
CA LEU A 260 3.68 17.62 -26.35
C LEU A 260 4.53 18.89 -26.24
N ARG A 261 4.58 19.50 -25.04
CA ARG A 261 5.43 20.66 -24.75
C ARG A 261 6.89 20.27 -24.53
N THR A 262 7.18 19.23 -23.75
CA THR A 262 8.57 18.78 -23.48
C THR A 262 9.20 18.07 -24.67
N GLY A 263 8.43 17.41 -25.53
CA GLY A 263 8.92 16.83 -26.79
C GLY A 263 9.37 17.85 -27.83
N ARG A 264 9.16 19.16 -27.58
CA ARG A 264 9.74 20.27 -28.35
C ARG A 264 11.02 20.83 -27.72
N VAL A 265 11.38 20.42 -26.50
CA VAL A 265 12.58 20.87 -25.79
C VAL A 265 13.56 19.69 -25.72
N ASP A 266 14.35 19.61 -26.79
CA ASP A 266 15.67 19.00 -26.99
C ASP A 266 16.08 17.72 -26.23
N SER A 267 16.52 16.73 -27.01
CA SER A 267 17.02 15.39 -26.62
C SER A 267 18.43 15.38 -26.04
N SER A 268 18.94 16.53 -25.56
CA SER A 268 20.35 16.71 -25.15
C SER A 268 20.57 16.85 -23.65
N ALA A 269 19.52 17.03 -22.83
CA ALA A 269 19.69 17.23 -21.39
C ALA A 269 19.75 15.89 -20.62
N ARG A 270 20.97 15.37 -20.42
CA ARG A 270 21.25 14.32 -19.44
C ARG A 270 20.85 14.80 -18.05
N VAL A 271 20.04 14.02 -17.35
CA VAL A 271 19.74 14.18 -15.92
C VAL A 271 21.06 14.09 -15.14
N PRO A 272 21.42 15.04 -14.27
CA PRO A 272 22.60 14.89 -13.41
C PRO A 272 22.36 13.73 -12.45
N ALA A 273 23.37 12.87 -12.31
CA ALA A 273 23.39 11.86 -11.25
C ALA A 273 23.25 12.56 -9.88
N PRO A 274 22.60 11.93 -8.89
CA PRO A 274 22.59 12.46 -7.53
C PRO A 274 24.03 12.61 -7.04
N ALA A 275 24.35 13.79 -6.49
CA ALA A 275 25.64 14.07 -5.86
C ALA A 275 25.86 13.10 -4.68
N PRO A 276 27.13 12.73 -4.40
CA PRO A 276 27.50 11.70 -3.43
C PRO A 276 27.06 12.01 -2.00
#